data_AF-A0A191UHB5-F1
#
_entry.id   AF-A0A191UHB5-F1
#
_cell.length_a   1.000
_cell.length_b   1.000
_cell.length_c   1.000
_cell.angle_alpha   90.00
_cell.angle_beta   90.00
_cell.angle_gamma   90.00
#
_symmetry.space_group_name_H-M   'P 1'
#
loop_
_entity.id
_entity.type
_entity.pdbx_description
1 polymer ?
#
loop_
_entity_poly.entity_id
_entity_poly.type
_entity_poly.pdbx_seq_one_letter_code
_entity_poly.pdbx_strand_id
1 'polypeptide(L)'
;MAKQTSSKTVLSAQSIVEKADALVKQRESFEQNEYARSNQRLYEILAEVLDMYEQASSSKTTLAETVKQLKTKLEASKVRVQTNTLALTLFVRYVFRTDRQRSMNYSRTLQAAIQQGISAKQLAQFVEDCGGVEQCKKRFTKSAVVVAKETNIANNMSLVDDTLANLADNPLATFKVPNSVVANTYDKDFVFVIGKADKQGNIKALGAVPAYSAGMTKWAKQQLALFISNQQAITKKGANAKRKDSALANAKSAVKSKTPTETVGELLAA
;
A
#
# COMPACT_ATOMS: atom_id res chain seq x y z
N MET A 1 29.65 -75.32 -7.32
CA MET A 1 28.66 -74.25 -7.10
C MET A 1 29.09 -73.42 -5.89
N ALA A 2 29.71 -72.25 -6.11
CA ALA A 2 30.12 -71.36 -5.03
C ALA A 2 28.94 -70.47 -4.64
N LYS A 3 28.48 -70.58 -3.39
CA LYS A 3 27.39 -69.78 -2.82
C LYS A 3 27.93 -68.37 -2.58
N GLN A 4 27.52 -67.40 -3.38
CA GLN A 4 27.76 -65.98 -3.12
C GLN A 4 26.90 -65.56 -1.92
N THR A 5 27.55 -65.42 -0.76
CA THR A 5 26.96 -64.79 0.42
C THR A 5 26.91 -63.30 0.19
N SER A 6 25.72 -62.78 -0.14
CA SER A 6 25.46 -61.34 -0.16
C SER A 6 25.59 -60.80 1.27
N SER A 7 26.67 -60.07 1.57
CA SER A 7 26.83 -59.40 2.85
C SER A 7 25.85 -58.23 2.93
N LYS A 8 24.79 -58.38 3.73
CA LYS A 8 24.02 -57.23 4.22
C LYS A 8 24.94 -56.40 5.11
N THR A 9 25.47 -55.31 4.57
CA THR A 9 26.25 -54.33 5.36
C THR A 9 25.34 -53.71 6.40
N VAL A 10 25.56 -54.05 7.68
CA VAL A 10 24.91 -53.38 8.80
C VAL A 10 25.47 -51.95 8.85
N LEU A 11 24.64 -50.95 8.58
CA LEU A 11 25.00 -49.54 8.73
C LEU A 11 25.29 -49.27 10.21
N SER A 12 26.55 -49.01 10.55
CA SER A 12 26.94 -48.55 11.88
C SER A 12 26.58 -47.07 12.04
N ALA A 13 26.29 -46.64 13.28
CA ALA A 13 26.10 -45.22 13.58
C ALA A 13 27.29 -44.36 13.09
N GLN A 14 28.51 -44.88 13.22
CA GLN A 14 29.73 -44.23 12.72
C GLN A 14 29.68 -43.97 11.21
N SER A 15 29.30 -44.97 10.41
CA SER A 15 29.16 -44.82 8.95
C SER A 15 28.05 -43.85 8.53
N ILE A 16 27.04 -43.66 9.38
CA ILE A 16 25.98 -42.66 9.15
C ILE A 16 26.52 -41.25 9.44
N VAL A 17 27.27 -41.08 10.52
CA VAL A 17 27.90 -39.79 10.87
C VAL A 17 28.91 -39.36 9.80
N GLU A 18 29.76 -40.26 9.32
CA GLU A 18 30.71 -39.95 8.24
C GLU A 18 30.02 -39.48 6.95
N LYS A 19 28.88 -40.10 6.60
CA LYS A 19 28.05 -39.64 5.48
C LYS A 19 27.43 -38.26 5.75
N ALA A 20 26.99 -38.00 6.98
CA ALA A 20 26.46 -36.70 7.36
C ALA A 20 27.54 -35.60 7.26
N ASP A 21 28.76 -35.86 7.72
CA ASP A 21 29.88 -34.93 7.60
C ASP A 21 30.26 -34.65 6.15
N ALA A 22 30.21 -35.67 5.29
CA ALA A 22 30.40 -35.49 3.85
C ALA A 22 29.30 -34.60 3.24
N LEU A 23 28.04 -34.79 3.65
CA LEU A 23 26.92 -33.95 3.20
C LEU A 23 27.04 -32.50 3.71
N VAL A 24 27.55 -32.27 4.91
CA VAL A 24 27.81 -30.92 5.43
C VAL A 24 28.81 -30.20 4.54
N LYS A 25 29.93 -30.84 4.19
CA LYS A 25 30.94 -30.26 3.28
C LYS A 25 30.37 -29.99 1.89
N GLN A 26 29.54 -30.91 1.38
CA GLN A 26 28.88 -30.73 0.09
C GLN A 26 27.93 -29.52 0.10
N ARG A 27 27.13 -29.37 1.16
CA ARG A 27 26.24 -28.21 1.36
C ARG A 27 27.03 -26.92 1.41
N GLU A 28 28.12 -26.86 2.19
CA GLU A 28 28.96 -25.65 2.31
C GLU A 28 29.56 -25.25 0.97
N SER A 29 30.08 -26.22 0.21
CA SER A 29 30.60 -25.97 -1.15
C SER A 29 29.50 -25.47 -2.10
N PHE A 30 28.31 -26.06 -2.04
CA PHE A 30 27.16 -25.60 -2.83
C PHE A 30 26.77 -24.15 -2.47
N GLU A 31 26.69 -23.82 -1.18
CA GLU A 31 26.31 -22.49 -0.69
C GLU A 31 27.32 -21.42 -1.10
N GLN A 32 28.62 -21.68 -0.93
CA GLN A 32 29.69 -20.73 -1.22
C GLN A 32 29.93 -20.52 -2.72
N ASN A 33 29.65 -21.53 -3.54
CA ASN A 33 29.98 -21.49 -4.97
C ASN A 33 28.73 -21.34 -5.84
N GLU A 34 27.90 -22.39 -5.91
CA GLU A 34 26.79 -22.44 -6.87
C GLU A 34 25.67 -21.48 -6.47
N TYR A 35 25.26 -21.52 -5.21
CA TYR A 35 24.19 -20.66 -4.69
C TYR A 35 24.59 -19.18 -4.72
N ALA A 36 25.81 -18.86 -4.27
CA ALA A 36 26.35 -17.50 -4.33
C ALA A 36 26.39 -16.96 -5.78
N ARG A 37 26.93 -17.72 -6.74
CA ARG A 37 26.97 -17.33 -8.16
C ARG A 37 25.57 -17.18 -8.75
N SER A 38 24.64 -18.06 -8.39
CA SER A 38 23.25 -17.98 -8.82
C SER A 38 22.58 -16.70 -8.33
N ASN A 39 22.81 -16.32 -7.07
CA ASN A 39 22.30 -15.07 -6.51
C ASN A 39 22.93 -13.84 -7.18
N GLN A 40 24.24 -13.84 -7.41
CA GLN A 40 24.92 -12.77 -8.12
C GLN A 40 24.31 -12.57 -9.51
N ARG A 41 24.11 -13.65 -10.28
CA ARG A 41 23.46 -13.56 -11.59
C ARG A 41 22.01 -13.08 -11.52
N LEU A 42 21.26 -13.47 -10.49
CA LEU A 42 19.93 -12.92 -10.25
C LEU A 42 19.96 -11.40 -10.06
N TYR A 43 20.94 -10.88 -9.32
CA TYR A 43 21.05 -9.45 -9.03
C TYR A 43 21.42 -8.65 -10.29
N GLU A 44 22.26 -9.21 -11.16
CA GLU A 44 22.55 -8.65 -12.48
C GLU A 44 21.30 -8.57 -13.37
N ILE A 45 20.48 -9.64 -13.40
CA ILE A 45 19.22 -9.61 -14.18
C ILE A 45 18.27 -8.56 -13.61
N LEU A 46 18.20 -8.39 -12.28
CA LEU A 46 17.41 -7.32 -11.67
C LEU A 46 17.94 -5.93 -12.07
N ALA A 47 19.25 -5.78 -12.23
CA ALA A 47 19.88 -4.53 -12.68
C ALA A 47 19.47 -4.20 -14.12
N GLU A 48 19.51 -5.18 -15.01
CA GLU A 48 19.02 -5.02 -16.39
C GLU A 48 17.52 -4.69 -16.44
N VAL A 49 16.71 -5.25 -15.53
CA VAL A 49 15.28 -4.90 -15.42
C VAL A 49 15.09 -3.44 -15.02
N LEU A 50 15.89 -2.94 -14.06
CA LEU A 50 15.85 -1.54 -13.66
C LEU A 50 16.29 -0.62 -14.80
N ASP A 51 17.38 -0.97 -15.49
CA ASP A 51 17.89 -0.23 -16.65
C ASP A 51 16.82 -0.10 -17.76
N MET A 52 16.18 -1.21 -18.15
CA MET A 52 15.08 -1.18 -19.12
C MET A 52 13.92 -0.27 -18.68
N TYR A 53 13.59 -0.28 -17.38
CA TYR A 53 12.55 0.58 -16.85
C TYR A 53 12.96 2.06 -16.86
N GLU A 54 14.20 2.39 -16.49
CA GLU A 54 14.75 3.74 -16.52
C GLU A 54 14.76 4.29 -17.95
N GLN A 55 15.25 3.50 -18.91
CA GLN A 55 15.25 3.84 -20.34
C GLN A 55 13.82 4.11 -20.85
N ALA A 56 12.86 3.23 -20.55
CA ALA A 56 11.47 3.44 -20.95
C ALA A 56 10.83 4.66 -20.26
N SER A 57 11.26 4.97 -19.04
CA SER A 57 10.77 6.10 -18.25
C SER A 57 11.33 7.45 -18.67
N SER A 58 12.27 7.49 -19.62
CA SER A 58 12.81 8.73 -20.22
C SER A 58 11.72 9.61 -20.83
N SER A 59 10.62 9.02 -21.30
CA SER A 59 9.44 9.75 -21.76
C SER A 59 8.15 9.05 -21.34
N LYS A 60 7.09 9.83 -21.07
CA LYS A 60 5.77 9.28 -20.72
C LYS A 60 5.17 8.47 -21.86
N THR A 61 5.38 8.90 -23.11
CA THR A 61 4.85 8.23 -24.30
C THR A 61 5.52 6.87 -24.49
N THR A 62 6.86 6.83 -24.44
CA THR A 62 7.63 5.60 -24.53
C THR A 62 7.22 4.62 -23.44
N LEU A 63 7.14 5.07 -22.18
CA LEU A 63 6.71 4.22 -21.08
C LEU A 63 5.30 3.64 -21.31
N ALA A 64 4.35 4.45 -21.76
CA ALA A 64 2.97 4.02 -22.00
C ALA A 64 2.89 2.97 -23.13
N GLU A 65 3.61 3.19 -24.23
CA GLU A 65 3.68 2.25 -25.34
C GLU A 65 4.37 0.94 -24.95
N THR A 66 5.51 1.02 -24.24
CA THR A 66 6.22 -0.16 -23.74
C THR A 66 5.32 -0.96 -22.79
N VAL A 67 4.68 -0.32 -21.82
CA VAL A 67 3.75 -0.99 -20.88
C VAL A 67 2.59 -1.66 -21.62
N LYS A 68 2.02 -1.02 -22.63
CA LYS A 68 0.95 -1.60 -23.46
C LYS A 68 1.44 -2.86 -24.17
N GLN A 69 2.62 -2.81 -24.81
CA GLN A 69 3.19 -3.96 -25.51
C GLN A 69 3.55 -5.12 -24.58
N LEU A 70 4.18 -4.83 -23.44
CA LEU A 70 4.52 -5.85 -22.43
C LEU A 70 3.26 -6.53 -21.88
N LYS A 71 2.21 -5.75 -21.60
CA LYS A 71 0.92 -6.27 -21.17
C LYS A 71 0.31 -7.21 -22.21
N THR A 72 0.23 -6.79 -23.47
CA THR A 72 -0.30 -7.63 -24.56
C THR A 72 0.46 -8.95 -24.66
N LYS A 73 1.80 -8.92 -24.60
CA LYS A 73 2.63 -10.13 -24.64
C LYS A 73 2.41 -11.03 -23.42
N LEU A 74 2.23 -10.47 -22.23
CA LEU A 74 1.92 -11.23 -21.02
C LEU A 74 0.55 -11.92 -21.14
N GLU A 75 -0.47 -11.20 -21.61
CA GLU A 75 -1.82 -11.73 -21.79
C GLU A 75 -1.86 -12.82 -22.88
N ALA A 76 -1.10 -12.67 -23.97
CA ALA A 76 -0.93 -13.71 -24.99
C ALA A 76 -0.29 -14.99 -24.41
N SER A 77 0.61 -14.85 -23.42
CA SER A 77 1.16 -15.97 -22.67
C SER A 77 0.25 -16.47 -21.53
N LYS A 78 -1.03 -16.08 -21.50
CA LYS A 78 -2.01 -16.42 -20.45
C LYS A 78 -1.63 -15.93 -19.05
N VAL A 79 -0.77 -14.91 -18.95
CA VAL A 79 -0.43 -14.25 -17.68
C VAL A 79 -1.31 -13.02 -17.50
N ARG A 80 -2.27 -13.09 -16.57
CA ARG A 80 -3.18 -11.99 -16.29
C ARG A 80 -2.47 -10.79 -15.63
N VAL A 81 -2.70 -9.60 -16.18
CA VAL A 81 -2.24 -8.33 -15.62
C VAL A 81 -3.43 -7.50 -15.14
N GLN A 82 -3.39 -7.02 -13.89
CA GLN A 82 -4.44 -6.15 -13.36
C GLN A 82 -4.17 -4.69 -13.73
N THR A 83 -5.21 -3.89 -13.92
CA THR A 83 -5.10 -2.48 -14.32
C THR A 83 -4.33 -1.62 -13.31
N ASN A 84 -4.34 -1.99 -12.03
CA ASN A 84 -3.61 -1.31 -10.95
C ASN A 84 -2.16 -1.81 -10.76
N THR A 85 -1.66 -2.67 -11.66
CA THR A 85 -0.26 -3.13 -11.61
C THR A 85 0.67 -1.96 -11.92
N LEU A 86 1.70 -1.76 -11.09
CA LEU A 86 2.72 -0.73 -11.34
C LEU A 86 3.51 -1.07 -12.60
N ALA A 87 3.93 -0.05 -13.35
CA ALA A 87 4.75 -0.22 -14.55
C ALA A 87 6.02 -1.04 -14.25
N LEU A 88 6.80 -0.64 -13.23
CA LEU A 88 7.99 -1.37 -12.79
C LEU A 88 7.72 -2.86 -12.50
N THR A 89 6.59 -3.17 -11.85
CA THR A 89 6.19 -4.56 -11.59
C THR A 89 5.87 -5.33 -12.87
N LEU A 90 5.39 -4.65 -13.91
CA LEU A 90 5.15 -5.27 -15.21
C LEU A 90 6.46 -5.69 -15.90
N PHE A 91 7.51 -4.88 -15.84
CA PHE A 91 8.84 -5.24 -16.35
C PHE A 91 9.38 -6.47 -15.63
N VAL A 92 9.31 -6.49 -14.29
CA VAL A 92 9.70 -7.66 -13.47
C VAL A 92 8.91 -8.91 -13.88
N ARG A 93 7.59 -8.81 -13.99
CA ARG A 93 6.73 -9.94 -14.36
C ARG A 93 7.02 -10.46 -15.76
N TYR A 94 7.34 -9.56 -16.69
CA TYR A 94 7.67 -9.92 -18.06
C TYR A 94 8.96 -10.73 -18.14
N VAL A 95 10.01 -10.32 -17.41
CA VAL A 95 11.31 -11.00 -17.42
C VAL A 95 11.27 -12.31 -16.64
N PHE A 96 10.78 -12.29 -15.40
CA PHE A 96 10.89 -13.46 -14.52
C PHE A 96 9.80 -14.51 -14.70
N ARG A 97 8.65 -14.16 -15.30
CA ARG A 97 7.48 -15.05 -15.48
C ARG A 97 7.14 -15.87 -14.23
N THR A 98 7.36 -15.27 -13.07
CA THR A 98 7.29 -15.95 -11.78
C THR A 98 5.96 -15.66 -11.09
N ASP A 99 5.74 -16.30 -9.94
CA ASP A 99 4.54 -16.09 -9.14
C ASP A 99 4.41 -14.64 -8.67
N ARG A 100 3.19 -14.30 -8.23
CA ARG A 100 2.86 -12.94 -7.80
C ARG A 100 3.72 -12.47 -6.62
N GLN A 101 4.01 -13.34 -5.65
CA GLN A 101 4.75 -12.98 -4.46
C GLN A 101 6.21 -12.69 -4.79
N ARG A 102 6.86 -13.57 -5.58
CA ARG A 102 8.25 -13.36 -5.99
C ARG A 102 8.40 -12.10 -6.85
N SER A 103 7.48 -11.89 -7.80
CA SER A 103 7.45 -10.65 -8.61
C SER A 103 7.31 -9.39 -7.75
N MET A 104 6.53 -9.44 -6.68
CA MET A 104 6.36 -8.31 -5.75
C MET A 104 7.60 -8.09 -4.89
N ASN A 105 8.32 -9.14 -4.47
CA ASN A 105 9.57 -9.00 -3.71
C ASN A 105 10.66 -8.32 -4.56
N TYR A 106 10.80 -8.72 -5.82
CA TYR A 106 11.69 -8.07 -6.78
C TYR A 106 11.27 -6.62 -7.03
N SER A 107 9.99 -6.38 -7.31
CA SER A 107 9.49 -5.00 -7.51
C SER A 107 9.79 -4.10 -6.33
N ARG A 108 9.57 -4.56 -5.08
CA ARG A 108 9.86 -3.77 -3.88
C ARG A 108 11.36 -3.53 -3.67
N THR A 109 12.20 -4.48 -4.05
CA THR A 109 13.66 -4.31 -4.05
C THR A 109 14.06 -3.18 -5.01
N LEU A 110 13.53 -3.19 -6.23
CA LEU A 110 13.76 -2.12 -7.21
C LEU A 110 13.20 -0.76 -6.73
N GLN A 111 12.03 -0.75 -6.10
CA GLN A 111 11.47 0.47 -5.51
C GLN A 111 12.34 1.03 -4.37
N ALA A 112 12.91 0.17 -3.53
CA ALA A 112 13.84 0.58 -2.47
C ALA A 112 15.11 1.22 -3.05
N ALA A 113 15.66 0.63 -4.12
CA ALA A 113 16.80 1.17 -4.84
C ALA A 113 16.50 2.55 -5.44
N ILE A 114 15.38 2.69 -6.15
CA ILE A 114 14.92 3.97 -6.73
C ILE A 114 14.75 5.04 -5.63
N GLN A 115 14.17 4.69 -4.48
CA GLN A 115 14.02 5.63 -3.35
C GLN A 115 15.34 6.11 -2.75
N GLN A 116 16.39 5.31 -2.85
CA GLN A 116 17.74 5.63 -2.37
C GLN A 116 18.62 6.23 -3.47
N GLY A 117 18.09 6.47 -4.67
CA GLY A 117 18.85 7.02 -5.79
C GLY A 117 19.89 6.05 -6.36
N ILE A 118 19.73 4.74 -6.14
CA ILE A 118 20.62 3.72 -6.68
C ILE A 118 20.30 3.51 -8.16
N SER A 119 21.30 3.73 -9.02
CA SER A 119 21.18 3.49 -10.46
C SER A 119 21.20 2.00 -10.80
N ALA A 120 20.73 1.64 -11.99
CA ALA A 120 20.81 0.25 -12.47
C ALA A 120 22.21 -0.36 -12.37
N LYS A 121 23.26 0.40 -12.71
CA LYS A 121 24.67 -0.06 -12.63
C LYS A 121 25.13 -0.42 -11.20
N GLN A 122 24.54 0.21 -10.20
CA GLN A 122 24.87 -0.01 -8.79
C GLN A 122 23.95 -1.02 -8.12
N LEU A 123 22.88 -1.45 -8.81
CA LEU A 123 21.84 -2.26 -8.19
C LEU A 123 22.36 -3.61 -7.69
N ALA A 124 23.20 -4.30 -8.46
CA ALA A 124 23.68 -5.62 -8.08
C ALA A 124 24.44 -5.57 -6.74
N GLN A 125 25.38 -4.62 -6.61
CA GLN A 125 26.11 -4.38 -5.37
C GLN A 125 25.18 -3.96 -4.23
N PHE A 126 24.23 -3.06 -4.49
CA PHE A 126 23.25 -2.64 -3.50
C PHE A 126 22.47 -3.83 -2.94
N VAL A 127 22.06 -4.78 -3.79
CA VAL A 127 21.31 -5.95 -3.36
C VAL A 127 22.17 -6.89 -2.51
N GLU A 128 23.44 -7.05 -2.88
CA GLU A 128 24.42 -7.82 -2.11
C GLU A 128 24.66 -7.19 -0.72
N ASP A 129 24.98 -5.89 -0.65
CA ASP A 129 25.27 -5.16 0.59
C ASP A 129 24.09 -5.16 1.58
N CYS A 130 22.88 -5.24 1.05
CA CYS A 130 21.67 -5.32 1.87
C CYS A 130 21.40 -6.72 2.45
N GLY A 131 22.15 -7.74 2.06
CA GLY A 131 21.89 -9.14 2.43
C GLY A 131 20.86 -9.83 1.55
N GLY A 132 20.77 -9.44 0.27
CA GLY A 132 19.89 -10.04 -0.73
C GLY A 132 18.47 -9.46 -0.80
N VAL A 133 17.71 -9.91 -1.79
CA VAL A 133 16.36 -9.40 -2.16
C VAL A 133 15.40 -9.31 -0.96
N GLU A 134 15.39 -10.32 -0.10
CA GLU A 134 14.45 -10.40 1.04
C GLU A 134 14.71 -9.33 2.10
N GLN A 135 15.96 -8.90 2.26
CA GLN A 135 16.32 -7.82 3.16
C GLN A 135 16.18 -6.46 2.46
N CYS A 136 16.58 -6.35 1.19
CA CYS A 136 16.46 -5.12 0.40
C CYS A 136 15.03 -4.60 0.36
N LYS A 137 14.06 -5.48 0.09
CA LYS A 137 12.65 -5.09 -0.07
C LYS A 137 12.06 -4.45 1.19
N LYS A 138 12.64 -4.71 2.37
CA LYS A 138 12.21 -4.11 3.64
C LYS A 138 12.61 -2.64 3.75
N ARG A 139 13.60 -2.19 2.97
CA ARG A 139 14.02 -0.79 2.90
C ARG A 139 13.06 0.07 2.08
N PHE A 140 12.14 -0.52 1.31
CA PHE A 140 11.09 0.23 0.63
C PHE A 140 10.10 0.79 1.64
N THR A 141 9.87 2.10 1.58
CA THR A 141 8.87 2.77 2.41
C THR A 141 7.75 3.32 1.53
N LYS A 142 6.49 3.21 1.98
CA LYS A 142 5.39 3.87 1.29
C LYS A 142 5.52 5.39 1.47
N SER A 143 5.03 6.17 0.52
CA SER A 143 5.03 7.62 0.65
C SER A 143 4.21 8.07 1.86
N ALA A 144 4.60 9.18 2.49
CA ALA A 144 3.91 9.73 3.65
C ALA A 144 2.41 9.98 3.40
N VAL A 145 2.05 10.36 2.16
CA VAL A 145 0.66 10.55 1.75
C VAL A 145 -0.14 9.25 1.81
N VAL A 146 0.44 8.14 1.32
CA VAL A 146 -0.23 6.83 1.35
C VAL A 146 -0.35 6.33 2.79
N VAL A 147 0.71 6.46 3.58
CA VAL A 147 0.69 6.08 5.00
C VAL A 147 -0.37 6.89 5.76
N ALA A 148 -0.38 8.21 5.61
CA ALA A 148 -1.36 9.07 6.25
C ALA A 148 -2.80 8.70 5.85
N LYS A 149 -3.04 8.40 4.57
CA LYS A 149 -4.35 7.92 4.09
C LYS A 149 -4.75 6.61 4.77
N GLU A 150 -3.86 5.63 4.81
CA GLU A 150 -4.09 4.33 5.45
C GLU A 150 -4.34 4.48 6.96
N THR A 151 -3.57 5.33 7.64
CA THR A 151 -3.75 5.65 9.07
C THR A 151 -5.09 6.33 9.32
N ASN A 152 -5.49 7.32 8.51
CA ASN A 152 -6.78 7.99 8.65
C ASN A 152 -7.94 7.02 8.46
N ILE A 153 -7.83 6.09 7.51
CA ILE A 153 -8.82 5.02 7.32
C ILE A 153 -8.88 4.13 8.57
N ALA A 154 -7.73 3.65 9.06
CA ALA A 154 -7.68 2.75 10.21
C ALA A 154 -8.25 3.39 11.48
N ASN A 155 -7.87 4.63 11.77
CA ASN A 155 -8.28 5.36 12.98
C ASN A 155 -9.79 5.66 13.03
N ASN A 156 -10.47 5.71 11.88
CA ASN A 156 -11.90 6.05 11.81
C ASN A 156 -12.79 4.84 11.49
N MET A 157 -12.24 3.64 11.29
CA MET A 157 -13.04 2.49 10.87
C MET A 157 -14.05 2.07 11.95
N SER A 158 -13.65 2.06 13.22
CA SER A 158 -14.58 1.76 14.33
C SER A 158 -15.75 2.73 14.34
N LEU A 159 -15.48 4.03 14.19
CA LEU A 159 -16.53 5.04 14.16
C LEU A 159 -17.46 4.88 12.94
N VAL A 160 -16.95 4.45 11.79
CA VAL A 160 -17.78 4.10 10.63
C VAL A 160 -18.71 2.93 10.97
N ASP A 161 -18.18 1.87 11.58
CA ASP A 161 -18.96 0.70 11.95
C ASP A 161 -20.07 1.06 12.97
N ASP A 162 -19.74 1.84 14.00
CA ASP A 162 -20.71 2.32 15.00
C ASP A 162 -21.80 3.21 14.37
N THR A 163 -21.40 4.11 13.46
CA THR A 163 -22.33 5.00 12.75
C THR A 163 -23.29 4.19 11.88
N LEU A 164 -22.79 3.20 11.14
CA LEU A 164 -23.62 2.36 10.28
C LEU A 164 -24.56 1.45 11.09
N ALA A 165 -24.10 0.93 12.22
CA ALA A 165 -24.94 0.15 13.14
C ALA A 165 -26.10 0.99 13.68
N ASN A 166 -25.84 2.23 14.11
CA ASN A 166 -26.89 3.13 14.58
C ASN A 166 -27.89 3.51 13.47
N LEU A 167 -27.41 3.70 12.24
CA LEU A 167 -28.24 3.99 11.07
C LEU A 167 -29.08 2.80 10.59
N ALA A 168 -28.76 1.57 11.02
CA ALA A 168 -29.62 0.41 10.74
C ALA A 168 -30.96 0.52 11.49
N ASP A 169 -30.92 1.01 12.73
CA ASP A 169 -32.12 1.25 13.54
C ASP A 169 -32.79 2.59 13.21
N ASN A 170 -32.00 3.59 12.79
CA ASN A 170 -32.47 4.94 12.46
C ASN A 170 -32.07 5.32 11.03
N PRO A 171 -32.72 4.74 10.01
CA PRO A 171 -32.33 4.94 8.63
C PRO A 171 -32.61 6.38 8.16
N LEU A 172 -31.77 6.88 7.26
CA LEU A 172 -31.98 8.18 6.61
C LEU A 172 -33.27 8.21 5.78
N ALA A 173 -33.62 7.08 5.17
CA ALA A 173 -34.87 6.87 4.43
C ALA A 173 -35.14 5.37 4.25
N THR A 174 -36.41 5.00 4.15
CA THR A 174 -36.85 3.65 3.80
C THR A 174 -37.75 3.70 2.58
N PHE A 175 -37.48 2.87 1.58
CA PHE A 175 -38.29 2.76 0.37
C PHE A 175 -38.40 1.29 -0.06
N LYS A 176 -39.54 0.93 -0.68
CA LYS A 176 -39.80 -0.42 -1.14
C LYS A 176 -39.24 -0.65 -2.53
N VAL A 177 -38.63 -1.81 -2.75
CA VAL A 177 -38.18 -2.30 -4.06
C VAL A 177 -38.79 -3.67 -4.35
N PRO A 178 -38.87 -4.11 -5.62
CA PRO A 178 -39.32 -5.46 -5.94
C PRO A 178 -38.45 -6.52 -5.25
N ASN A 179 -39.08 -7.60 -4.76
CA ASN A 179 -38.38 -8.68 -4.06
C ASN A 179 -37.25 -9.29 -4.91
N SER A 180 -37.43 -9.35 -6.23
CA SER A 180 -36.41 -9.84 -7.17
C SER A 180 -35.10 -9.07 -7.13
N VAL A 181 -35.11 -7.79 -6.72
CA VAL A 181 -33.92 -6.95 -6.64
C VAL A 181 -33.11 -7.21 -5.37
N VAL A 182 -33.74 -7.66 -4.29
CA VAL A 182 -33.08 -7.88 -2.99
C VAL A 182 -32.89 -9.36 -2.65
N ALA A 183 -33.43 -10.27 -3.46
CA ALA A 183 -33.43 -11.72 -3.22
C ALA A 183 -32.04 -12.31 -2.94
N ASN A 184 -30.96 -11.73 -3.48
CA ASN A 184 -29.59 -12.23 -3.30
C ASN A 184 -28.75 -11.39 -2.33
N THR A 185 -29.35 -10.38 -1.68
CA THR A 185 -28.62 -9.40 -0.87
C THR A 185 -29.25 -9.15 0.50
N TYR A 186 -30.48 -9.60 0.77
CA TYR A 186 -31.17 -9.37 2.04
C TYR A 186 -30.49 -9.99 3.26
N ASP A 187 -29.69 -11.03 3.04
CA ASP A 187 -28.93 -11.75 4.09
C ASP A 187 -27.51 -11.19 4.28
N LYS A 188 -27.15 -10.12 3.56
CA LYS A 188 -25.82 -9.49 3.62
C LYS A 188 -25.84 -8.27 4.52
N ASP A 189 -24.66 -7.95 5.05
CA ASP A 189 -24.47 -6.78 5.93
C ASP A 189 -24.99 -5.47 5.32
N PHE A 190 -24.88 -5.32 3.98
CA PHE A 190 -25.30 -4.12 3.26
C PHE A 190 -25.85 -4.42 1.87
N VAL A 191 -26.82 -3.60 1.44
CA VAL A 191 -27.30 -3.49 0.05
C VAL A 191 -26.82 -2.16 -0.53
N PHE A 192 -26.39 -2.16 -1.79
CA PHE A 192 -26.00 -0.93 -2.48
C PHE A 192 -27.20 -0.28 -3.17
N VAL A 193 -27.26 1.05 -3.10
CA VAL A 193 -28.25 1.86 -3.82
C VAL A 193 -27.49 2.79 -4.76
N ILE A 194 -27.93 2.86 -6.02
CA ILE A 194 -27.41 3.82 -6.98
C ILE A 194 -28.24 5.10 -6.83
N GLY A 195 -27.58 6.18 -6.44
CA GLY A 195 -28.19 7.50 -6.30
C GLY A 195 -27.55 8.53 -7.22
N LYS A 196 -28.33 9.51 -7.66
CA LYS A 196 -27.84 10.70 -8.36
C LYS A 196 -27.95 11.91 -7.45
N ALA A 197 -26.81 12.49 -7.07
CA ALA A 197 -26.77 13.72 -6.29
C ALA A 197 -27.02 14.95 -7.19
N ASP A 198 -27.67 15.98 -6.64
CA ASP A 198 -27.76 17.32 -7.24
C ASP A 198 -26.88 18.35 -6.49
N LYS A 199 -26.84 19.59 -6.99
CA LYS A 199 -26.03 20.67 -6.40
C LYS A 199 -26.64 21.22 -5.10
N GLN A 200 -27.90 20.88 -4.80
CA GLN A 200 -28.65 21.30 -3.63
C GLN A 200 -28.46 20.34 -2.45
N GLY A 201 -27.78 19.21 -2.67
CA GLY A 201 -27.49 18.21 -1.65
C GLY A 201 -28.50 17.08 -1.57
N ASN A 202 -29.47 17.00 -2.50
CA ASN A 202 -30.41 15.88 -2.54
C ASN A 202 -29.81 14.69 -3.28
N ILE A 203 -30.14 13.47 -2.84
CA ILE A 203 -29.81 12.22 -3.54
C ILE A 203 -31.10 11.60 -4.07
N LYS A 204 -31.23 11.49 -5.39
CA LYS A 204 -32.32 10.74 -6.03
C LYS A 204 -31.93 9.27 -6.11
N ALA A 205 -32.59 8.40 -5.33
CA ALA A 205 -32.40 6.95 -5.43
C ALA A 205 -32.94 6.44 -6.77
N LEU A 206 -32.07 5.89 -7.61
CA LEU A 206 -32.41 5.35 -8.93
C LEU A 206 -32.76 3.86 -8.87
N GLY A 207 -32.22 3.14 -7.89
CA GLY A 207 -32.52 1.73 -7.66
C GLY A 207 -31.53 1.05 -6.73
N ALA A 208 -31.91 -0.13 -6.23
CA ALA A 208 -31.04 -1.02 -5.47
C ALA A 208 -30.25 -1.94 -6.43
N VAL A 209 -29.02 -2.30 -6.04
CA VAL A 209 -28.15 -3.18 -6.81
C VAL A 209 -28.43 -4.65 -6.42
N PRO A 210 -28.77 -5.53 -7.37
CA PRO A 210 -29.18 -6.91 -7.07
C PRO A 210 -28.00 -7.87 -6.82
N ALA A 211 -26.84 -7.34 -6.47
CA ALA A 211 -25.62 -8.11 -6.25
C ALA A 211 -24.80 -7.55 -5.10
N TYR A 212 -24.21 -8.45 -4.33
CA TYR A 212 -23.29 -8.10 -3.26
C TYR A 212 -21.83 -8.09 -3.73
N SER A 213 -21.02 -7.20 -3.15
CA SER A 213 -19.58 -7.16 -3.38
C SER A 213 -18.86 -6.73 -2.10
N ALA A 214 -18.14 -7.67 -1.48
CA ALA A 214 -17.29 -7.38 -0.32
C ALA A 214 -16.24 -6.28 -0.61
N GLY A 215 -15.76 -6.22 -1.87
CA GLY A 215 -14.84 -5.17 -2.31
C GLY A 215 -15.48 -3.79 -2.30
N MET A 216 -16.73 -3.67 -2.77
CA MET A 216 -17.48 -2.42 -2.72
C MET A 216 -17.82 -2.03 -1.28
N THR A 217 -18.20 -2.99 -0.42
CA THR A 217 -18.47 -2.73 1.00
C THR A 217 -17.24 -2.15 1.69
N LYS A 218 -16.09 -2.80 1.51
CA LYS A 218 -14.82 -2.33 2.04
C LYS A 218 -14.46 -0.95 1.51
N TRP A 219 -14.58 -0.74 0.20
CA TRP A 219 -14.29 0.56 -0.42
C TRP A 219 -15.20 1.67 0.13
N ALA A 220 -16.50 1.42 0.26
CA ALA A 220 -17.48 2.38 0.79
C ALA A 220 -17.15 2.76 2.23
N LYS A 221 -16.89 1.79 3.11
CA LYS A 221 -16.45 2.05 4.50
C LYS A 221 -15.15 2.87 4.55
N GLN A 222 -14.18 2.57 3.67
CA GLN A 222 -12.95 3.36 3.58
C GLN A 222 -13.20 4.81 3.13
N GLN A 223 -14.14 5.06 2.20
CA GLN A 223 -14.50 6.42 1.81
C GLN A 223 -15.19 7.18 2.95
N LEU A 224 -16.08 6.51 3.69
CA LEU A 224 -16.71 7.10 4.89
C LEU A 224 -15.67 7.45 5.96
N ALA A 225 -14.72 6.56 6.22
CA ALA A 225 -13.63 6.81 7.17
C ALA A 225 -12.80 8.05 6.77
N LEU A 226 -12.48 8.19 5.48
CA LEU A 226 -11.79 9.38 4.97
C LEU A 226 -12.64 10.64 5.08
N PHE A 227 -13.94 10.57 4.79
CA PHE A 227 -14.86 11.68 4.94
C PHE A 227 -14.91 12.17 6.40
N ILE A 228 -15.09 11.26 7.35
CA ILE A 228 -15.08 11.55 8.79
C ILE A 228 -13.75 12.20 9.20
N SER A 229 -12.62 11.63 8.77
CA SER A 229 -11.30 12.20 9.03
C SER A 229 -11.17 13.64 8.53
N ASN A 230 -11.69 13.93 7.33
CA ASN A 230 -11.68 15.28 6.76
C ASN A 230 -12.56 16.25 7.56
N GLN A 231 -13.74 15.81 7.99
CA GLN A 231 -14.64 16.63 8.81
C GLN A 231 -14.01 16.97 10.17
N GLN A 232 -13.41 16.00 10.84
CA GLN A 232 -12.69 16.24 12.09
C GLN A 232 -11.54 17.25 11.90
N ALA A 233 -10.81 17.18 10.78
CA ALA A 233 -9.74 18.13 10.48
C ALA A 233 -10.27 19.57 10.27
N ILE A 234 -11.42 19.71 9.59
CA ILE A 234 -12.10 21.01 9.41
C ILE A 234 -12.53 21.58 10.76
N THR A 235 -13.18 20.76 11.60
CA THR A 235 -13.64 21.17 12.94
C THR A 235 -12.48 21.60 13.84
N LYS A 236 -11.36 20.86 13.84
CA LYS A 236 -10.14 21.23 14.59
C LYS A 236 -9.54 22.55 14.11
N LYS A 237 -9.48 22.79 12.80
CA LYS A 237 -9.00 24.07 12.24
C LYS A 237 -9.91 25.23 12.65
N GLY A 238 -11.23 25.06 12.57
CA GLY A 238 -12.20 26.05 13.02
C GLY A 238 -12.10 26.36 14.52
N ALA A 239 -11.91 25.34 15.36
CA ALA A 239 -11.71 25.52 16.80
C ALA A 239 -10.42 26.29 17.14
N ASN A 240 -9.33 26.03 16.41
CA ASN A 240 -8.06 26.74 16.59
C ASN A 240 -8.11 28.18 16.10
N ALA A 241 -8.84 28.46 15.02
CA ALA A 241 -9.10 29.84 14.57
C ALA A 241 -9.89 30.61 15.63
N LYS A 242 -10.99 30.04 16.14
CA LYS A 242 -11.77 30.63 17.24
C LYS A 242 -10.92 30.91 18.48
N ARG A 243 -10.03 29.99 18.88
CA ARG A 243 -9.11 30.20 20.02
C ARG A 243 -8.13 31.35 19.80
N LYS A 244 -7.59 31.52 18.59
CA LYS A 244 -6.72 32.65 18.25
C LYS A 244 -7.47 33.98 18.27
N ASP A 245 -8.69 34.00 17.75
CA ASP A 245 -9.55 35.19 17.76
C ASP A 245 -9.92 35.59 19.19
N SER A 246 -10.27 34.62 20.04
CA SER A 246 -10.52 34.84 21.47
C SER A 246 -9.28 35.32 22.23
N ALA A 247 -8.09 34.79 21.92
CA ALA A 247 -6.84 35.26 22.52
C ALA A 247 -6.48 36.69 22.07
N LEU A 248 -6.72 37.04 20.80
CA LEU A 248 -6.52 38.40 20.28
C LEU A 248 -7.52 39.40 20.88
N ALA A 249 -8.78 38.98 21.07
CA ALA A 249 -9.81 39.78 21.72
C ALA A 249 -9.48 40.04 23.20
N ASN A 250 -9.00 39.01 23.92
CA ASN A 250 -8.56 39.13 25.31
C ASN A 250 -7.28 39.97 25.45
N ALA A 251 -6.36 39.92 24.48
CA ALA A 251 -5.19 40.80 24.47
C ALA A 251 -5.58 42.28 24.24
N LYS A 252 -6.55 42.55 23.36
CA LYS A 252 -7.05 43.92 23.10
C LYS A 252 -7.83 44.50 24.28
N SER A 253 -8.55 43.69 25.05
CA SER A 253 -9.21 44.16 26.29
C SER A 253 -8.23 44.38 27.44
N ALA A 254 -7.12 43.64 27.51
CA ALA A 254 -6.06 43.84 28.49
C ALA A 254 -5.20 45.10 28.25
N VAL A 255 -5.11 45.59 27.01
CA VAL A 255 -4.39 46.84 26.68
C VAL A 255 -5.21 48.10 27.00
N LYS A 256 -6.54 48.00 27.12
CA LYS A 256 -7.40 49.14 27.48
C LYS A 256 -7.39 49.52 28.97
N SER A 257 -6.72 48.75 29.85
CA SER A 257 -6.76 48.99 31.30
C SER A 257 -5.47 49.53 31.93
N LYS A 258 -4.43 49.88 31.14
CA LYS A 258 -3.22 50.50 31.67
C LYS A 258 -2.58 51.50 30.68
N THR A 259 -3.04 52.75 30.69
CA THR A 259 -2.18 53.92 30.42
C THR A 259 -2.79 55.20 31.04
N PRO A 260 -2.01 55.97 31.80
CA PRO A 260 -2.45 57.19 32.48
C PRO A 260 -2.58 58.33 31.46
N THR A 261 -3.71 59.03 31.45
CA THR A 261 -3.96 60.18 30.57
C THR A 261 -4.14 61.41 31.46
N GLU A 262 -3.02 61.98 31.92
CA GLU A 262 -2.96 63.42 32.17
C GLU A 262 -2.45 64.06 30.88
N THR A 263 -3.12 65.11 30.41
CA THR A 263 -2.75 65.79 29.16
C THR A 263 -1.96 67.06 29.43
N VAL A 264 -0.99 67.38 28.56
CA VAL A 264 -0.17 68.61 28.62
C VAL A 264 -1.03 69.89 28.56
N GLY A 265 -2.29 69.78 28.11
CA GLY A 265 -3.28 70.88 28.14
C GLY A 265 -3.82 71.20 29.53
N GLU A 266 -3.78 70.27 30.49
CA GLU A 266 -4.22 70.50 31.89
C GLU A 266 -3.10 71.07 32.77
N LEU A 267 -1.85 71.11 32.28
CA LEU A 267 -0.69 71.67 32.99
C LEU A 267 -0.31 73.09 32.53
N LEU A 268 -1.01 73.67 31.54
CA LEU A 268 -0.66 74.95 30.93
C LEU A 268 -1.82 75.96 30.81
N ALA A 269 -2.83 75.87 31.65
CA ALA A 269 -3.89 76.89 31.74
C ALA A 269 -4.09 77.36 33.19
N ALA A 270 -3.73 78.62 33.42
CA ALA A 270 -4.52 79.53 34.25
C ALA A 270 -5.80 79.91 33.51
#